data_AF-A0A3L7PQ55-F1
#
_entry.id   AF-A0A3L7PQ55-F1
#
_cell.length_a   1.000
_cell.length_b   1.000
_cell.length_c   1.000
_cell.angle_alpha   90.00
_cell.angle_beta   90.00
_cell.angle_gamma   90.00
#
_symmetry.space_group_name_H-M   'P 1'
#
loop_
_entity.id
_entity.type
_entity.pdbx_description
1 polymer ?
#
loop_
_entity_poly.entity_id
_entity_poly.type
_entity_poly.pdbx_seq_one_letter_code
_entity_poly.pdbx_strand_id
1 'polypeptide(L)'
;MTCEEMLAALNDYVDGEQLSATCEKFAQHLAGCNPCQVVVDNIRQTINLYQNGEPYPVPAEFQQQLKECLRQRWEAKFGPTPPQK
;
A
#
# COMPACT_ATOMS: atom_id res chain seq x y z
N MET A 1 18.81 -9.70 14.59
CA MET A 1 17.46 -10.01 14.13
C MET A 1 16.86 -11.03 15.08
N THR A 2 16.12 -10.54 16.08
CA THR A 2 15.28 -11.36 16.94
C THR A 2 13.96 -11.66 16.22
N CYS A 3 13.19 -12.64 16.72
CA CYS A 3 11.88 -12.95 16.16
C CYS A 3 10.91 -11.75 16.25
N GLU A 4 11.03 -10.93 17.30
CA GLU A 4 10.21 -9.72 17.50
C GLU A 4 10.52 -8.64 16.45
N GLU A 5 11.82 -8.41 16.16
CA GLU A 5 12.24 -7.47 15.11
C GLU A 5 11.73 -7.89 13.72
N MET A 6 11.70 -9.20 13.46
CA MET A 6 11.17 -9.75 12.21
C MET A 6 9.65 -9.59 12.11
N LEU A 7 8.92 -9.84 13.21
CA LEU A 7 7.46 -9.68 13.23
C LEU A 7 7.03 -8.22 13.12
N ALA A 8 7.78 -7.29 13.74
CA ALA A 8 7.54 -5.86 13.59
C ALA A 8 7.69 -5.41 12.13
N ALA A 9 8.78 -5.81 11.46
CA ALA A 9 9.00 -5.52 10.05
C ALA A 9 7.93 -6.14 9.13
N LEU A 10 7.40 -7.31 9.50
CA LEU A 10 6.31 -7.95 8.77
C LEU A 10 4.99 -7.16 8.91
N ASN A 11 4.66 -6.68 10.10
CA ASN A 11 3.50 -5.82 10.32
C ASN A 11 3.62 -4.51 9.54
N ASP A 12 4.76 -3.81 9.66
CA ASP A 12 5.02 -2.57 8.91
C ASP A 12 4.88 -2.78 7.39
N TYR A 13 5.33 -3.93 6.89
CA TYR A 13 5.22 -4.30 5.48
C TYR A 13 3.77 -4.61 5.05
N VAL A 14 2.98 -5.24 5.92
CA VAL A 14 1.58 -5.60 5.63
C VAL A 14 0.67 -4.37 5.71
N ASP A 15 0.89 -3.48 6.67
CA ASP A 15 0.10 -2.27 6.89
C ASP A 15 0.49 -1.13 5.93
N GLY A 16 1.66 -1.22 5.28
CA GLY A 16 2.11 -0.28 4.25
C GLY A 16 2.46 1.11 4.79
N GLU A 17 2.54 1.28 6.10
CA GLU A 17 2.74 2.58 6.74
C GLU A 17 4.16 3.13 6.56
N GLN A 18 5.18 2.31 6.31
CA GLN A 18 6.53 2.77 6.01
C GLN A 18 7.33 1.80 5.13
N LEU A 19 7.72 2.27 3.93
CA LEU A 19 8.77 1.66 3.09
C LEU A 19 10.15 1.91 3.73
N SER A 20 10.41 1.29 4.88
CA SER A 20 11.73 1.30 5.51
C SER A 20 12.72 0.48 4.66
N ALA A 21 14.03 0.71 4.86
CA ALA A 21 15.06 -0.14 4.24
C ALA A 21 14.91 -1.63 4.58
N THR A 22 14.22 -1.95 5.67
CA THR A 22 13.86 -3.33 6.05
C THR A 22 12.73 -3.86 5.17
N CYS A 23 11.70 -3.05 4.89
CA CYS A 23 10.62 -3.40 3.97
C CYS A 23 11.13 -3.66 2.54
N GLU A 24 12.14 -2.93 2.07
CA GLU A 24 12.76 -3.17 0.76
C GLU A 24 13.47 -4.53 0.69
N LYS A 25 14.27 -4.87 1.70
CA LYS A 25 14.92 -6.19 1.80
C LYS A 25 13.89 -7.30 1.90
N PHE A 26 12.79 -7.06 2.62
CA PHE A 26 11.69 -8.00 2.74
C PHE A 26 10.98 -8.20 1.40
N ALA A 27 10.73 -7.13 0.64
CA ALA A 27 10.15 -7.19 -0.69
C ALA A 27 11.05 -7.98 -1.67
N GLN A 28 12.38 -7.78 -1.62
CA GLN A 28 13.33 -8.57 -2.40
C GLN A 28 13.28 -10.07 -2.05
N HIS A 29 13.18 -10.41 -0.76
CA HIS A 29 13.03 -11.80 -0.33
C HIS A 29 11.71 -12.41 -0.84
N LEU A 30 10.60 -11.67 -0.70
CA LEU A 30 9.30 -12.11 -1.18
C LEU A 30 9.27 -12.33 -2.70
N ALA A 31 10.00 -11.54 -3.50
CA ALA A 31 10.07 -11.73 -4.94
C ALA A 31 10.65 -13.10 -5.35
N GLY A 32 11.50 -13.71 -4.53
CA GLY A 32 12.18 -14.98 -4.83
C GLY A 32 11.73 -16.19 -4.00
N CYS A 33 10.81 -16.02 -3.04
CA CYS A 33 10.49 -17.06 -2.06
C CYS A 33 8.98 -17.34 -1.99
N ASN A 34 8.53 -18.39 -2.69
CA ASN A 34 7.13 -18.82 -2.71
C ASN A 34 6.54 -19.14 -1.31
N PRO A 35 7.25 -19.84 -0.40
CA PRO A 35 6.73 -20.08 0.95
C PRO A 35 6.42 -18.79 1.71
N CYS A 36 7.28 -17.78 1.60
CA CYS A 36 7.09 -16.51 2.29
C CYS A 36 5.97 -15.67 1.67
N GLN A 37 5.76 -15.76 0.36
CA GLN A 37 4.58 -15.17 -0.29
C GLN A 37 3.29 -15.74 0.31
N VAL A 38 3.21 -17.08 0.44
CA VAL A 38 2.03 -17.76 1.03
C VAL A 38 1.77 -17.29 2.47
N VAL A 39 2.81 -17.10 3.28
CA VAL A 39 2.65 -16.59 4.66
C VAL A 39 2.06 -15.18 4.66
N VAL A 40 2.61 -14.27 3.85
CA VAL A 40 2.11 -12.88 3.76
C VAL A 40 0.68 -12.83 3.25
N ASP A 41 0.36 -13.65 2.24
CA ASP A 41 -0.99 -13.72 1.68
C ASP A 41 -2.00 -14.22 2.71
N ASN A 42 -1.64 -15.24 3.51
CA ASN A 42 -2.49 -15.72 4.61
C ASN A 42 -2.73 -14.64 5.67
N ILE A 43 -1.71 -13.84 6.00
CA ILE A 43 -1.85 -12.74 6.98
C ILE A 43 -2.81 -11.68 6.44
N ARG A 44 -2.65 -11.25 5.18
CA ARG A 44 -3.55 -10.29 4.53
C ARG A 44 -5.00 -10.80 4.48
N GLN A 45 -5.18 -12.08 4.15
CA GLN A 45 -6.50 -12.72 4.16
C GLN A 45 -7.09 -12.74 5.57
N THR A 46 -6.28 -13.06 6.59
CA THR A 46 -6.71 -13.05 7.99
C THR A 46 -7.16 -11.65 8.41
N ILE A 47 -6.38 -10.61 8.09
CA ILE A 47 -6.76 -9.21 8.35
C ILE A 47 -8.08 -8.86 7.67
N ASN A 48 -8.24 -9.24 6.40
CA ASN A 48 -9.47 -8.97 5.66
C ASN A 48 -10.69 -9.67 6.28
N LEU A 49 -10.54 -10.93 6.69
CA LEU A 49 -11.58 -11.69 7.40
C LEU A 49 -11.93 -11.02 8.74
N TYR A 50 -10.94 -10.59 9.51
CA TYR A 50 -11.17 -9.90 10.79
C TYR A 50 -11.82 -8.52 10.65
N GLN A 51 -11.54 -7.82 9.56
CA GLN A 51 -12.23 -6.57 9.23
C GLN A 51 -13.70 -6.80 8.82
N ASN A 52 -14.16 -8.05 8.71
CA ASN A 52 -15.53 -8.44 8.31
C ASN A 52 -16.01 -7.81 6.99
N GLY A 53 -15.10 -7.32 6.15
CA GLY A 53 -15.45 -6.53 4.98
C GLY A 53 -16.15 -5.20 5.31
N GLU A 54 -16.11 -4.74 6.57
CA GLU A 54 -16.64 -3.44 6.97
C GLU A 54 -15.77 -2.36 6.31
N PRO A 55 -16.34 -1.55 5.40
CA PRO A 55 -15.58 -0.50 4.76
C PRO A 55 -15.10 0.48 5.82
N TYR A 56 -13.78 0.60 5.97
CA TYR A 56 -13.23 1.64 6.84
C TYR A 56 -13.60 3.00 6.24
N PRO A 57 -14.29 3.88 7.00
CA PRO A 57 -14.70 5.16 6.47
C PRO A 57 -13.46 5.98 6.17
N VAL A 58 -13.24 6.25 4.89
CA VAL A 58 -12.16 7.14 4.45
C VAL A 58 -12.44 8.53 5.02
N PRO A 59 -11.49 9.15 5.75
CA PRO A 59 -11.65 10.51 6.25
C PRO A 59 -12.00 11.47 5.11
N ALA A 60 -13.00 12.33 5.31
CA ALA A 60 -13.50 13.21 4.26
C ALA A 60 -12.41 14.08 3.64
N GLU A 61 -11.47 14.56 4.45
CA GLU A 61 -10.30 15.33 4.01
C GLU A 61 -9.42 14.52 3.04
N PHE A 62 -9.10 13.27 3.39
CA PHE A 62 -8.32 12.40 2.53
C PHE A 62 -9.03 12.11 1.20
N GLN A 63 -10.34 11.86 1.24
CA GLN A 63 -11.13 11.65 0.03
C GLN A 63 -11.10 12.87 -0.89
N GLN A 64 -11.18 14.08 -0.34
CA GLN A 64 -11.10 15.32 -1.10
C GLN A 64 -9.71 15.49 -1.74
N GLN A 65 -8.65 15.33 -0.95
CA GLN A 65 -7.27 15.44 -1.43
C GLN A 65 -6.97 14.42 -2.54
N LEU A 66 -7.42 13.17 -2.39
CA LEU A 66 -7.25 12.13 -3.40
C LEU A 66 -7.96 12.50 -4.72
N LYS A 67 -9.22 12.94 -4.65
CA LYS A 67 -9.98 13.36 -5.84
C LYS A 67 -9.31 14.51 -6.58
N GLU A 68 -8.78 15.48 -5.82
CA GLU A 68 -8.07 16.63 -6.38
C GLU A 68 -6.77 16.20 -7.08
N CYS A 69 -5.95 15.38 -6.41
CA CYS A 69 -4.72 14.85 -6.98
C CYS A 69 -4.97 14.06 -8.27
N LEU A 70 -6.00 13.20 -8.28
CA LEU A 70 -6.39 12.44 -9.47
C LEU A 70 -6.83 13.35 -10.62
N ARG A 71 -7.58 14.42 -10.34
CA ARG A 71 -8.00 15.40 -11.35
C ARG A 71 -6.80 16.12 -11.95
N GLN A 72 -5.90 16.64 -11.12
CA GLN A 72 -4.69 17.34 -11.57
C GLN A 72 -3.81 16.45 -12.45
N ARG A 73 -3.63 15.18 -12.06
CA ARG A 73 -2.85 14.21 -12.84
C ARG A 73 -3.53 13.88 -14.17
N TRP A 74 -4.85 13.79 -14.18
CA TRP A 74 -5.61 13.56 -15.41
C TRP A 74 -5.52 14.75 -16.36
N GLU A 75 -5.69 15.98 -15.86
CA GLU A 75 -5.55 17.21 -16.65
C GLU A 75 -4.12 17.39 -17.19
N ALA A 76 -3.10 17.08 -16.40
CA ALA A 76 -1.71 17.13 -16.87
C ALA A 76 -1.42 16.14 -18.01
N LYS A 77 -2.12 15.00 -18.03
CA LYS A 77 -1.90 13.92 -19.01
C LYS A 77 -2.82 14.02 -20.24
N PHE A 78 -4.03 14.53 -20.07
CA PHE A 78 -5.10 14.51 -21.07
C PHE A 78 -5.81 15.86 -21.26
N GLY A 79 -5.42 16.89 -20.52
CA GLY A 79 -5.97 18.23 -20.67
C GLY A 79 -5.68 18.82 -22.06
N PRO A 80 -6.50 19.78 -22.51
CA PRO A 80 -6.32 20.39 -23.81
C PRO A 80 -4.97 21.13 -23.82
N THR A 81 -4.09 20.75 -24.74
CA THR A 81 -2.93 21.59 -25.08
C THR A 81 -3.49 22.94 -25.52
N PRO A 82 -3.12 24.07 -24.88
CA PRO A 82 -3.59 25.37 -25.35
C PRO A 82 -3.13 25.58 -26.80
N PRO A 83 -4.00 26.08 -27.70
CA PRO A 83 -3.59 26.35 -29.06
C PRO A 83 -2.48 27.41 -29.03
N GLN A 84 -1.30 27.05 -29.56
CA GLN A 84 -0.24 28.01 -29.84
C GLN A 84 -0.80 28.99 -30.88
N LYS A 85 -0.95 30.26 -30.48
CA LYS A 85 -1.27 31.36 -31.37
C LYS A 85 -0.26 32.47 -31.15
#